data_AF-A0A1G2X9Q5-F1
#
_entry.id   AF-A0A1G2X9Q5-F1
#
_cell.length_a   1.000
_cell.length_b   1.000
_cell.length_c   1.000
_cell.angle_alpha   90.00
_cell.angle_beta   90.00
_cell.angle_gamma   90.00
#
_symmetry.space_group_name_H-M   'P 1'
#
loop_
_entity.id
_entity.type
_entity.pdbx_description
1 polymer ?
#
loop_
_entity_poly.entity_id
_entity_poly.type
_entity_poly.pdbx_seq_one_letter_code
_entity_poly.pdbx_strand_id
1 'polypeptide(L)' 'MENHRISKIKKQRKSGFLARMRTKGGRNILSRRRRIGRTLKLRNV' A
#
# COMPACT_ATOMS: atom_id res chain seq x y z
N MET A 1 -12.99 18.52 2.87
CA MET A 1 -11.96 17.56 3.34
C MET A 1 -12.03 17.43 4.86
N GLU A 2 -13.17 16.98 5.38
CA GLU A 2 -13.46 17.08 6.83
C GLU A 2 -13.59 15.70 7.50
N ASN A 3 -13.76 14.63 6.71
CA ASN A 3 -14.00 13.26 7.17
C ASN A 3 -12.79 12.30 7.03
N HIS A 4 -11.58 12.81 6.76
CA HIS A 4 -10.39 11.97 6.65
C HIS A 4 -9.76 11.70 8.02
N ARG A 5 -10.37 10.82 8.82
CA ARG A 5 -9.79 10.37 10.10
C ARG A 5 -8.59 9.46 9.85
N ILE A 6 -7.41 9.91 10.27
CA ILE A 6 -6.16 9.16 10.07
C ILE A 6 -6.05 8.06 11.13
N SER A 7 -6.19 6.80 10.70
CA SER A 7 -5.85 5.64 11.53
C SER A 7 -4.73 4.84 10.86
N LYS A 8 -3.55 4.83 11.47
CA LYS A 8 -2.38 4.08 10.98
C LYS A 8 -2.66 2.58 10.88
N ILE A 9 -3.36 2.02 11.88
CA ILE A 9 -3.74 0.61 11.92
C ILE A 9 -4.68 0.27 10.76
N LYS A 10 -5.74 1.07 10.55
CA LYS A 10 -6.67 0.84 9.43
C LYS A 10 -5.97 0.99 8.08
N LYS A 11 -5.02 1.93 7.95
CA LYS A 11 -4.22 2.10 6.72
C LYS A 11 -3.40 0.84 6.40
N GLN A 12 -2.71 0.27 7.40
CA GLN A 12 -1.92 -0.95 7.21
C GLN A 12 -2.81 -2.15 6.86
N ARG A 13 -3.93 -2.34 7.57
CA ARG A 13 -4.86 -3.45 7.31
C ARG A 13 -5.51 -3.37 5.92
N LYS A 14 -5.87 -2.17 5.46
CA LYS A 14 -6.53 -1.98 4.15
C LYS A 14 -5.56 -1.98 2.97
N SER A 15 -4.37 -1.38 3.13
CA SER A 15 -3.49 -1.05 1.99
C SER A 15 -2.03 -1.46 2.18
N GLY A 16 -1.67 -2.05 3.33
CA GLY A 16 -0.31 -2.51 3.60
C GLY A 16 0.14 -3.64 2.66
N PHE A 17 1.45 -3.90 2.67
CA PHE A 17 2.07 -4.89 1.79
C PHE A 17 1.44 -6.29 1.93
N LEU A 18 1.31 -6.78 3.17
CA LEU A 18 0.72 -8.09 3.45
C LEU A 18 -0.74 -8.17 2.96
N ALA A 19 -1.51 -7.10 3.13
CA ALA A 19 -2.89 -7.03 2.62
C ALA A 19 -2.95 -7.16 1.09
N ARG A 20 -1.98 -6.58 0.37
CA ARG A 20 -1.87 -6.73 -1.09
C ARG A 20 -1.40 -8.13 -1.49
N MET A 21 -0.51 -8.76 -0.72
CA MET A 21 -0.01 -10.10 -1.03
C MET A 21 -1.05 -11.20 -0.85
N ARG A 22 -2.07 -11.00 0.01
CA ARG A 22 -3.12 -11.99 0.29
C ARG A 22 -3.94 -12.39 -0.94
N THR A 23 -4.22 -11.47 -1.86
CA THR A 23 -5.11 -11.71 -3.01
C THR A 23 -4.38 -11.63 -4.35
N LYS A 24 -4.87 -12.35 -5.37
CA LYS A 24 -4.34 -12.29 -6.74
C LYS A 24 -4.36 -10.86 -7.29
N GLY A 25 -5.46 -10.14 -7.09
CA GLY A 25 -5.59 -8.74 -7.51
C GLY A 25 -4.60 -7.80 -6.82
N GLY A 26 -4.35 -7.98 -5.52
CA GLY A 26 -3.36 -7.20 -4.80
C GLY A 26 -1.92 -7.47 -5.28
N ARG A 27 -1.59 -8.73 -5.59
CA ARG A 27 -0.30 -9.10 -6.21
C ARG A 27 -0.14 -8.43 -7.58
N ASN A 28 -1.18 -8.41 -8.41
CA ASN A 28 -1.17 -7.73 -9.71
C ASN A 28 -0.92 -6.22 -9.58
N ILE A 29 -1.49 -5.56 -8.56
CA ILE A 29 -1.24 -4.14 -8.27
C ILE A 29 0.24 -3.91 -7.97
N LEU A 30 0.85 -4.76 -7.14
CA LEU A 30 2.28 -4.66 -6.81
C LEU A 30 3.14 -4.87 -8.06
N SER A 31 2.86 -5.88 -8.87
CA SER A 31 3.58 -6.13 -10.13
C SER A 31 3.48 -4.94 -11.09
N ARG A 32 2.31 -4.32 -11.24
CA ARG A 32 2.14 -3.11 -12.05
C ARG A 32 2.98 -1.94 -11.53
N ARG A 33 2.96 -1.71 -10.20
CA ARG A 33 3.73 -0.64 -9.57
C ARG A 33 5.24 -0.84 -9.72
N ARG A 34 5.71 -2.10 -9.62
CA ARG A 34 7.11 -2.48 -9.87
C ARG A 34 7.51 -2.26 -11.32
N ARG A 35 6.67 -2.66 -12.29
CA ARG A 35 6.94 -2.47 -13.72
C ARG A 35 7.12 -1.00 -14.10
N ILE A 36 6.33 -0.11 -13.50
CA ILE A 36 6.44 1.35 -13.73
C ILE A 36 7.66 1.93 -13.00
N GLY A 37 8.31 1.19 -12.10
CA GLY A 37 9.43 1.68 -11.30
C GLY A 37 9.02 2.60 -10.16
N ARG A 38 7.80 2.44 -9.59
CA ARG A 38 7.39 3.25 -8.43
C ARG A 38 8.27 2.93 -7.22
N THR A 39 9.03 3.91 -6.78
CA THR A 39 9.83 3.86 -5.56
C THR A 39 8.99 4.26 -4.36
N LEU A 40 9.24 3.61 -3.21
CA LEU A 40 8.71 4.07 -1.94
C LEU A 40 9.72 5.07 -1.37
N LYS A 41 9.27 6.27 -1.01
CA LYS A 41 10.06 7.16 -0.16
C LYS A 41 10.08 6.56 1.24
N LEU A 42 11.06 5.68 1.49
CA LEU A 42 11.35 5.22 2.83
C LEU A 42 11.70 6.47 3.64
N ARG A 43 11.11 6.62 4.83
CA ARG A 43 11.72 7.54 5.79
C ARG A 43 13.07 6.91 6.12
N ASN A 44 14.15 7.63 5.88
CA ASN A 44 15.48 7.24 6.36
C ASN A 44 15.30 6.87 7.83
N VAL A 45 15.63 5.61 8.14
CA VAL A 45 15.74 5.14 9.51
C VAL A 45 17.14 5.53 9.97
#